data_AF-A0A2D6KH82-F1
#
_entry.id   AF-A0A2D6KH82-F1
#
_cell.length_a   1.000
_cell.length_b   1.000
_cell.length_c   1.000
_cell.angle_alpha   90.00
_cell.angle_beta   90.00
_cell.angle_gamma   90.00
#
_symmetry.space_group_name_H-M   'P 1'
#
loop_
_entity.id
_entity.type
_entity.pdbx_description
1 polymer ?
#
loop_
_entity_poly.entity_id
_entity_poly.type
_entity_poly.pdbx_seq_one_letter_code
_entity_poly.pdbx_strand_id
1 'polypeptide(L)'
;MPTFGIVGRRAFANLHEHQADGRPTIWFKAAPGVQDELVEQEPDRFFVPPYLGPRGWVGLRLDVDLDWDEVAGVVEEAWRLTAPKRLIAELDW
;
A
#
# COMPACT_ATOMS: atom_id res chain seq x y z
N MET A 1 12.82 7.64 -3.03
CA MET A 1 11.69 6.74 -2.82
C MET A 1 11.95 5.89 -1.58
N PRO A 2 11.48 6.32 -0.40
CA PRO A 2 11.53 5.51 0.80
C PRO A 2 10.78 4.18 0.62
N THR A 3 11.37 3.09 1.09
CA THR A 3 10.78 1.75 1.05
C THR A 3 10.65 1.20 2.46
N PHE A 4 9.47 0.68 2.78
CA PHE A 4 9.15 0.08 4.06
C PHE A 4 9.11 -1.44 3.91
N GLY A 5 9.95 -2.12 4.68
CA GLY A 5 10.09 -3.57 4.65
C GLY A 5 10.36 -4.14 6.02
N ILE A 6 10.12 -5.44 6.16
CA ILE A 6 10.38 -6.17 7.39
C ILE A 6 11.76 -6.83 7.26
N VAL A 7 12.59 -6.75 8.30
CA VAL A 7 13.94 -7.32 8.31
C VAL A 7 13.89 -8.81 7.93
N GLY A 8 14.66 -9.19 6.90
CA GLY A 8 14.69 -10.57 6.38
C GLY A 8 13.46 -10.97 5.54
N ARG A 9 12.59 -10.02 5.18
CA ARG A 9 11.39 -10.22 4.35
C ARG A 9 11.34 -9.18 3.23
N ARG A 10 10.31 -9.28 2.37
CA ARG A 10 10.08 -8.35 1.26
C ARG A 10 9.54 -7.01 1.77
N ALA A 11 9.61 -5.97 0.94
CA ALA A 11 8.92 -4.71 1.19
C ALA A 11 7.39 -4.89 1.15
N PHE A 12 6.67 -4.04 1.87
CA PHE A 12 5.20 -4.03 1.89
C PHE A 12 4.60 -2.67 1.49
N ALA A 13 5.36 -1.58 1.63
CA ALA A 13 4.96 -0.27 1.16
C ALA A 13 6.15 0.55 0.64
N ASN A 14 5.88 1.51 -0.24
CA ASN A 14 6.84 2.48 -0.75
C ASN A 14 6.21 3.86 -0.80
N LEU A 15 6.97 4.91 -0.51
CA LEU A 15 6.57 6.27 -0.77
C LEU A 15 7.14 6.74 -2.11
N HIS A 16 6.27 7.15 -3.01
CA HIS A 16 6.57 7.57 -4.37
C HIS A 16 6.05 8.97 -4.65
N GLU A 17 6.77 9.72 -5.49
CA GLU A 17 6.26 10.93 -6.10
C GLU A 17 5.96 10.63 -7.57
N HIS A 18 4.79 11.06 -8.05
CA HIS A 18 4.43 10.90 -9.44
C HIS A 18 5.37 11.75 -10.31
N GLN A 19 6.02 11.13 -11.29
CA GLN A 19 7.14 11.73 -12.02
C GLN A 19 6.78 13.01 -12.79
N ALA A 20 5.53 13.13 -13.23
CA ALA A 20 5.10 14.24 -14.08
C ALA A 20 4.71 15.50 -13.29
N ASP A 21 4.17 15.36 -12.09
CA ASP A 21 3.58 16.47 -11.33
C ASP A 21 4.00 16.51 -9.85
N GLY A 22 4.87 15.61 -9.41
CA GLY A 22 5.40 15.56 -8.04
C GLY A 22 4.39 15.15 -6.98
N ARG A 23 3.20 14.69 -7.36
CA ARG A 23 2.16 14.34 -6.37
C ARG A 23 2.58 13.14 -5.52
N PRO A 24 2.44 13.21 -4.19
CA PRO A 24 2.81 12.13 -3.29
C PRO A 24 1.82 10.96 -3.41
N THR A 25 2.36 9.74 -3.43
CA THR A 25 1.60 8.50 -3.47
C THR A 25 2.25 7.45 -2.58
N ILE A 26 1.45 6.62 -1.91
CA ILE A 26 1.93 5.42 -1.24
C ILE A 26 1.56 4.21 -2.08
N TRP A 27 2.53 3.34 -2.35
CA TRP A 27 2.29 2.08 -3.04
C TRP A 27 2.40 0.97 -2.02
N PHE A 28 1.41 0.10 -1.93
CA PHE A 28 1.34 -0.95 -0.91
C PHE A 28 0.92 -2.28 -1.53
N LYS A 29 1.26 -3.40 -0.86
CA LYS A 29 0.74 -4.71 -1.24
C LYS A 29 -0.72 -4.84 -0.86
N ALA A 30 -1.53 -5.32 -1.78
CA ALA A 30 -2.91 -5.70 -1.50
C ALA A 30 -3.08 -7.23 -1.54
N ALA A 31 -4.13 -7.72 -0.88
CA ALA A 31 -4.53 -9.12 -1.00
C ALA A 31 -5.07 -9.40 -2.43
N PRO A 32 -5.10 -10.66 -2.89
CA PRO A 32 -5.71 -11.01 -4.16
C PRO A 32 -7.15 -10.49 -4.26
N GLY A 33 -7.49 -9.81 -5.37
CA GLY A 33 -8.81 -9.22 -5.60
C GLY A 33 -8.99 -7.78 -5.08
N VAL A 34 -8.29 -7.40 -4.01
CA VAL A 34 -8.42 -6.06 -3.39
C VAL A 34 -7.92 -4.95 -4.32
N GLN A 35 -6.92 -5.23 -5.17
CA GLN A 35 -6.44 -4.25 -6.15
C GLN A 35 -7.54 -3.82 -7.13
N ASP A 36 -8.25 -4.78 -7.72
CA ASP A 36 -9.30 -4.49 -8.70
C ASP A 36 -10.47 -3.78 -8.01
N GLU A 37 -10.84 -4.26 -6.82
CA GLU A 37 -11.91 -3.69 -6.00
C GLU A 37 -11.67 -2.20 -5.67
N LEU A 38 -10.50 -1.85 -5.11
CA LEU A 38 -10.19 -0.47 -4.74
C LEU A 38 -10.13 0.46 -5.94
N VAL A 39 -9.54 0.00 -7.05
CA VAL A 39 -9.42 0.79 -8.28
C VAL A 39 -10.78 0.98 -8.96
N GLU A 40 -11.68 0.00 -8.86
CA GLU A 40 -13.04 0.11 -9.40
C GLU A 40 -13.94 1.01 -8.54
N GLN A 41 -13.90 0.86 -7.22
CA GLN A 41 -14.76 1.63 -6.31
C GLN A 41 -14.32 3.08 -6.15
N GLU A 42 -13.01 3.33 -6.10
CA GLU A 42 -12.44 4.64 -5.77
C GLU A 42 -11.29 5.04 -6.70
N PRO A 43 -11.53 5.14 -8.03
CA PRO A 43 -10.49 5.39 -9.04
C PRO A 43 -9.80 6.76 -8.91
N ASP A 44 -10.44 7.71 -8.23
CA ASP A 44 -9.85 9.03 -7.97
C ASP A 44 -8.72 8.95 -6.93
N ARG A 45 -8.77 7.97 -6.02
CA ARG A 45 -7.79 7.78 -4.92
C ARG A 45 -6.82 6.65 -5.23
N PHE A 46 -7.30 5.55 -5.79
CA PHE A 46 -6.53 4.35 -6.04
C PHE A 46 -6.21 4.11 -7.51
N PHE A 47 -5.06 3.53 -7.78
CA PHE A 47 -4.62 3.18 -9.13
C PHE A 47 -3.71 1.96 -9.13
N VAL A 48 -3.55 1.36 -10.31
CA VAL A 48 -2.57 0.27 -10.51
C VAL A 48 -1.20 0.88 -10.80
N PRO A 49 -0.20 0.71 -9.91
CA PRO A 49 1.12 1.29 -10.11
C PRO A 49 1.86 0.59 -11.26
N PRO A 50 2.63 1.33 -12.08
CA PRO A 50 3.41 0.72 -13.14
C PRO A 50 4.42 -0.27 -12.56
N TYR A 51 4.62 -1.40 -13.26
CA TYR A 51 5.54 -2.50 -12.93
C TYR A 51 5.22 -3.33 -11.67
N LEU A 52 4.69 -2.72 -10.61
CA LEU A 52 4.29 -3.42 -9.38
C LEU A 52 2.83 -3.85 -9.39
N GLY A 53 1.99 -3.26 -10.25
CA GLY A 53 0.60 -3.64 -10.48
C GLY A 53 0.41 -5.14 -10.70
N PRO A 54 1.11 -5.78 -11.66
CA PRO A 54 1.01 -7.23 -11.90
C PRO A 54 1.45 -8.12 -10.72
N ARG A 55 2.06 -7.53 -9.68
CA ARG A 55 2.45 -8.22 -8.44
C ARG A 55 1.46 -7.98 -7.29
N GLY A 56 0.27 -7.45 -7.59
CA GLY A 56 -0.78 -7.17 -6.62
C GLY A 56 -0.52 -5.94 -5.75
N TRP A 57 0.22 -4.95 -6.26
CA TRP A 57 0.42 -3.69 -5.54
C TRP A 57 -0.60 -2.65 -5.96
N VAL A 58 -1.05 -1.82 -5.03
CA VAL A 58 -1.98 -0.71 -5.27
C VAL A 58 -1.26 0.60 -4.96
N GLY A 59 -1.51 1.63 -5.76
CA GLY A 59 -1.10 2.99 -5.49
C GLY A 59 -2.27 3.77 -4.90
N LEU A 60 -2.02 4.53 -3.83
CA LEU A 60 -2.94 5.47 -3.22
C LEU A 60 -2.36 6.87 -3.32
N ARG A 61 -3.17 7.82 -3.80
CA ARG A 61 -2.86 9.25 -3.82
C ARG A 61 -2.90 9.84 -2.41
N LEU A 62 -1.91 10.68 -2.08
CA LEU A 62 -1.85 11.37 -0.79
C LEU A 62 -2.20 12.86 -0.89
N ASP A 63 -2.60 13.33 -2.06
CA ASP A 63 -2.99 14.71 -2.37
C ASP A 63 -4.51 14.89 -2.50
N VAL A 64 -5.28 13.99 -1.90
CA VAL A 64 -6.74 13.96 -1.89
C VAL A 64 -7.25 14.13 -0.45
N ASP A 65 -8.57 14.24 -0.27
CA ASP A 65 -9.14 14.17 1.08
C ASP A 65 -8.89 12.76 1.65
N LEU A 66 -8.18 12.70 2.77
CA LEU A 66 -7.65 11.47 3.34
C LEU A 66 -8.18 11.28 4.76
N ASP A 67 -8.75 10.11 4.99
CA ASP A 67 -8.87 9.56 6.33
C ASP A 67 -7.57 8.84 6.71
N TRP A 68 -6.81 9.40 7.65
CA TRP A 68 -5.54 8.82 8.07
C TRP A 68 -5.69 7.49 8.82
N ASP A 69 -6.85 7.23 9.43
CA ASP A 69 -7.13 5.93 10.06
C ASP A 69 -7.31 4.85 8.99
N GLU A 70 -7.96 5.19 7.87
CA GLU A 70 -8.07 4.31 6.70
C GLU A 70 -6.69 4.03 6.09
N VAL A 71 -5.87 5.07 5.89
CA VAL A 71 -4.50 4.92 5.38
C VAL A 71 -3.67 4.01 6.29
N ALA A 72 -3.78 4.18 7.61
CA ALA A 72 -3.10 3.34 8.58
C ALA A 72 -3.55 1.87 8.45
N GLY A 73 -4.86 1.62 8.33
CA GLY A 73 -5.42 0.29 8.11
C GLY A 73 -4.89 -0.39 6.85
N VAL A 74 -4.87 0.34 5.73
CA VAL A 74 -4.32 -0.15 4.45
C VAL A 74 -2.84 -0.55 4.57
N VAL A 75 -2.03 0.29 5.22
CA VAL A 75 -0.60 0.02 5.43
C VAL A 75 -0.40 -1.16 6.40
N GLU A 76 -1.24 -1.27 7.42
CA GLU A 76 -1.22 -2.39 8.36
C GLU A 76 -1.56 -3.71 7.66
N GLU A 77 -2.59 -3.76 6.81
CA GLU A 77 -2.92 -4.94 6.02
C GLU A 77 -1.76 -5.34 5.10
N ALA A 78 -1.17 -4.38 4.39
CA ALA A 78 0.01 -4.62 3.56
C ALA A 78 1.18 -5.20 4.36
N TRP A 79 1.39 -4.69 5.59
CA TRP A 79 2.38 -5.22 6.52
C TRP A 79 2.03 -6.65 6.95
N ARG A 80 0.79 -6.94 7.36
CA ARG A 80 0.31 -8.27 7.78
C ARG A 80 0.50 -9.32 6.67
N LEU A 81 0.32 -8.95 5.40
CA LEU A 81 0.58 -9.84 4.25
C LEU A 81 2.05 -10.27 4.12
N THR A 82 2.98 -9.52 4.71
CA THR A 82 4.42 -9.78 4.61
C THR A 82 5.04 -10.21 5.95
N ALA A 83 4.38 -9.89 7.06
CA ALA A 83 4.87 -10.13 8.40
C ALA A 83 4.89 -11.62 8.77
N PRO A 84 5.91 -12.09 9.51
CA PRO A 84 5.89 -13.42 10.11
C PRO A 84 4.83 -13.46 11.23
N LYS A 85 4.24 -14.65 11.44
CA LYS A 85 3.20 -14.89 12.46
C LYS A 85 3.54 -14.34 13.85
N ARG A 86 4.82 -14.38 14.25
CA ARG A 86 5.28 -13.83 15.54
C ARG A 86 4.99 -12.32 15.65
N LEU A 87 5.32 -11.54 14.61
CA LEU A 87 5.11 -10.10 14.67
C LEU A 87 3.63 -9.75 14.64
N ILE A 88 2.84 -10.47 13.85
CA ILE A 88 1.37 -10.28 13.82
C ILE A 88 0.79 -10.50 15.22
N ALA A 89 1.20 -11.58 15.90
CA ALA A 89 0.77 -11.85 17.27
C ALA A 89 1.22 -10.79 18.29
N GLU A 90 2.35 -10.11 18.06
CA GLU A 90 2.81 -9.00 18.90
C GLU A 90 2.03 -7.69 18.64
N LEU A 91 1.48 -7.50 17.44
CA LEU A 91 0.65 -6.34 17.08
C LEU A 91 -0.77 -6.47 17.64
N ASP A 92 -1.31 -7.69 17.68
CA ASP A 92 -2.70 -7.98 18.08
C ASP A 92 -2.90 -8.05 19.62
N TRP A 93 -1.85 -7.84 20.41
CA TRP A 93 -1.86 -7.99 21.87
C TRP A 93 -1.95 -6.64 22.60
#